data_AF-A0A941QNM3-F1
#
_entry.id   AF-A0A941QNM3-F1
#
_cell.length_a   1.000
_cell.length_b   1.000
_cell.length_c   1.000
_cell.angle_alpha   90.00
_cell.angle_beta   90.00
_cell.angle_gamma   90.00
#
_symmetry.space_group_name_H-M   'P 1'
#
loop_
_entity.id
_entity.type
_entity.pdbx_description
1 polymer ?
#
loop_
_entity_poly.entity_id
_entity_poly.type
_entity_poly.pdbx_seq_one_letter_code
_entity_poly.pdbx_strand_id
1 'polypeptide(L)'
;MSNLEDLQGRILAAMDRIGDGLEGLVPAPAPGESAAELRQQLDEERTANAQLEERVKALHRRQEELEAALDAAQGTPTGPDPEVTRAMAGMEEALARLRAVNTRLRENNRLLREAGAGGADAEAVNESMAAELEALRADHAAAGAEAETILTALSALVDAPGEVSQATETEGNS
;
A
#
# COMPACT_ATOMS: atom_id res chain seq x y z
N MET A 1 -67.91 56.67 40.62
CA MET A 1 -68.21 55.38 39.96
C MET A 1 -67.75 55.35 38.50
N SER A 2 -67.51 56.49 37.82
CA SER A 2 -67.07 56.51 36.40
C SER A 2 -65.68 55.90 36.13
N ASN A 3 -64.73 56.03 37.06
CA ASN A 3 -63.36 55.51 36.83
C ASN A 3 -63.31 53.99 36.61
N LEU A 4 -64.25 53.22 37.18
CA LEU A 4 -64.29 51.77 37.01
C LEU A 4 -64.84 51.39 35.63
N GLU A 5 -65.85 52.10 35.15
CA GLU A 5 -66.45 51.92 33.82
C GLU A 5 -65.46 52.33 32.72
N ASP A 6 -64.71 53.42 32.91
CA ASP A 6 -63.65 53.85 32.00
C ASP A 6 -62.50 52.83 31.95
N LEU A 7 -62.13 52.26 33.09
CA LEU A 7 -61.14 51.18 33.17
C LEU A 7 -61.63 49.91 32.48
N GLN A 8 -62.89 49.52 32.69
CA GLN A 8 -63.49 48.36 32.01
C GLN A 8 -63.57 48.55 30.49
N GLY A 9 -63.95 49.74 30.00
CA GLY A 9 -63.96 50.06 28.57
C GLY A 9 -62.57 50.00 27.94
N ARG A 10 -61.55 50.48 28.65
CA ARG A 10 -60.14 50.39 28.20
C ARG A 10 -59.61 48.96 28.21
N ILE A 11 -60.02 48.13 29.17
CA ILE A 11 -59.62 46.72 29.21
C ILE A 11 -60.26 45.96 28.05
N LEU A 12 -61.55 46.14 27.78
CA LEU A 12 -62.22 45.51 26.64
C LEU A 12 -61.55 45.89 25.31
N ALA A 13 -61.30 47.18 25.09
CA ALA A 13 -60.60 47.64 23.88
C ALA A 13 -59.16 47.11 23.78
N ALA A 14 -58.47 46.91 24.90
CA ALA A 14 -57.14 46.29 24.91
C ALA A 14 -57.21 44.79 24.61
N MET A 15 -58.23 44.09 25.11
CA MET A 15 -58.44 42.66 24.83
C MET A 15 -58.79 42.42 23.36
N ASP A 16 -59.66 43.24 22.76
CA ASP A 16 -59.98 43.16 21.33
C ASP A 16 -58.73 43.41 20.47
N ARG A 17 -57.94 44.43 20.81
CA ARG A 17 -56.69 44.74 20.10
C ARG A 17 -55.64 43.64 20.24
N ILE A 18 -55.61 42.90 21.36
CA ILE A 18 -54.75 41.73 21.55
C ILE A 18 -55.28 40.55 20.73
N GLY A 19 -56.60 40.35 20.66
CA GLY A 19 -57.24 39.35 19.80
C GLY A 19 -56.87 39.55 18.33
N ASP A 20 -57.07 40.78 17.83
CA ASP A 20 -56.70 41.16 16.46
C ASP A 20 -55.19 41.00 16.21
N GLY A 21 -54.36 41.36 17.20
CA GLY A 21 -52.91 41.23 17.13
C GLY A 21 -52.43 39.77 17.13
N LEU A 22 -53.11 38.87 17.85
CA LEU A 22 -52.84 37.44 17.87
C LEU A 22 -53.24 36.78 16.55
N GLU A 23 -54.35 37.20 15.95
CA GLU A 23 -54.79 36.68 14.64
C GLU A 23 -53.82 37.07 13.52
N GLY A 24 -53.21 38.26 13.59
CA GLY A 24 -52.14 38.68 12.67
C GLY A 24 -50.76 38.04 12.90
N LEU A 25 -50.52 37.42 14.06
CA LEU A 25 -49.28 36.70 14.38
C LEU A 25 -49.30 35.24 13.92
N VAL A 26 -50.45 34.70 13.54
CA VAL A 26 -50.54 33.42 12.86
C VAL A 26 -50.22 33.66 11.38
N PRO A 27 -49.05 33.27 10.88
CA PRO A 27 -48.74 33.44 9.46
C PRO A 27 -49.78 32.65 8.66
N ALA A 28 -50.57 33.36 7.85
CA ALA A 28 -51.42 32.72 6.86
C ALA A 28 -50.53 31.91 5.91
N PRO A 29 -50.86 30.64 5.60
CA PRO A 29 -50.07 29.86 4.66
C PRO A 29 -49.98 30.61 3.33
N ALA A 30 -48.78 30.71 2.78
CA ALA A 30 -48.53 31.40 1.52
C ALA A 30 -49.42 30.83 0.40
N PRO A 31 -50.06 31.67 -0.43
CA PRO A 31 -50.91 31.18 -1.52
C PRO A 31 -50.01 30.69 -2.66
N GLY A 32 -49.93 29.38 -2.86
CA GLY A 32 -49.23 28.79 -3.99
C GLY A 32 -48.86 27.32 -3.87
N GLU A 33 -48.68 26.82 -2.65
CA GLU A 33 -48.44 25.39 -2.40
C GLU A 33 -49.42 24.88 -1.35
N SER A 34 -50.20 23.86 -1.71
CA SER A 34 -51.10 23.24 -0.76
C SER A 34 -50.29 22.52 0.33
N ALA A 35 -50.82 22.43 1.56
CA ALA A 35 -50.18 21.67 2.64
C ALA A 35 -49.95 20.17 2.27
N ALA A 36 -50.63 19.67 1.24
CA ALA A 36 -50.41 18.35 0.67
C ALA A 36 -49.15 18.31 -0.21
N GLU A 37 -48.92 19.31 -1.06
CA GLU A 37 -47.72 19.42 -1.91
C GLU A 37 -46.43 19.53 -1.08
N LEU A 38 -46.44 20.34 -0.02
CA LEU A 38 -45.30 20.46 0.89
C LEU A 38 -44.97 19.14 1.60
N ARG A 39 -46.00 18.34 1.95
CA ARG A 39 -45.79 17.00 2.55
C ARG A 39 -45.20 16.03 1.53
N GLN A 40 -45.68 16.08 0.29
CA GLN A 40 -45.16 15.26 -0.79
C GLN A 40 -43.68 15.59 -1.06
N GLN A 41 -43.33 16.87 -1.20
CA GLN A 41 -41.92 17.29 -1.38
C GLN A 41 -41.04 16.85 -0.22
N LEU A 42 -41.54 16.91 1.02
CA LEU A 42 -40.79 16.50 2.20
C LEU A 42 -40.58 14.98 2.24
N ASP A 43 -41.55 14.19 1.79
CA ASP A 43 -41.40 12.74 1.64
C ASP A 43 -40.45 12.39 0.48
N GLU A 44 -40.52 13.09 -0.65
CA GLU A 44 -39.58 12.96 -1.76
C GLU A 44 -38.14 13.28 -1.32
N GLU A 45 -37.92 14.41 -0.65
CA GLU A 45 -36.62 14.79 -0.09
C GLU A 45 -36.10 13.78 0.93
N ARG A 46 -36.96 13.23 1.79
CA ARG A 46 -36.58 12.16 2.73
C ARG A 46 -36.12 10.91 1.99
N THR A 47 -36.81 10.52 0.91
CA THR A 47 -36.39 9.36 0.11
C THR A 47 -35.07 9.61 -0.62
N ALA A 48 -34.87 10.82 -1.16
CA ALA A 48 -33.63 11.22 -1.81
C ALA A 48 -32.46 11.23 -0.81
N ASN A 49 -32.68 11.76 0.39
CA ASN A 49 -31.67 11.80 1.44
C ASN A 49 -31.30 10.38 1.91
N ALA A 50 -32.26 9.50 2.13
CA ALA A 50 -31.99 8.10 2.47
C ALA A 50 -31.15 7.37 1.39
N GLN A 51 -31.43 7.62 0.11
CA GLN A 51 -30.64 7.06 -1.00
C GLN A 51 -29.22 7.63 -1.04
N LEU A 52 -29.05 8.92 -0.76
CA LEU A 52 -27.74 9.56 -0.68
C LEU A 52 -26.93 9.03 0.50
N GLU A 53 -27.53 8.86 1.68
CA GLU A 53 -26.88 8.25 2.83
C GLU A 53 -26.40 6.83 2.55
N GLU A 54 -27.20 6.03 1.84
CA GLU A 54 -26.80 4.69 1.42
C GLU A 54 -25.63 4.72 0.43
N ARG A 55 -25.66 5.61 -0.56
CA ARG A 55 -24.55 5.81 -1.51
C ARG A 55 -23.28 6.27 -0.80
N VAL A 56 -23.37 7.19 0.15
CA VAL A 56 -22.22 7.66 0.94
C VAL A 56 -21.64 6.51 1.76
N LYS A 57 -22.48 5.70 2.41
CA LYS A 57 -22.01 4.50 3.12
C LYS A 57 -21.32 3.50 2.19
N ALA A 58 -21.87 3.26 1.00
CA ALA A 58 -21.26 2.37 0.03
C ALA A 58 -19.92 2.90 -0.49
N LEU A 59 -19.82 4.21 -0.77
CA LEU A 59 -18.57 4.86 -1.16
C LEU A 59 -17.54 4.80 -0.05
N HIS A 60 -17.94 5.03 1.21
CA HIS A 60 -17.01 5.01 2.33
C HIS A 60 -16.45 3.60 2.56
N ARG A 61 -17.30 2.55 2.49
CA ARG A 61 -16.82 1.15 2.53
C ARG A 61 -15.83 0.85 1.42
N ARG A 62 -16.14 1.27 0.18
CA ARG A 62 -15.24 1.06 -0.96
C ARG A 62 -13.92 1.82 -0.79
N GLN A 63 -13.97 3.00 -0.20
CA GLN A 63 -12.77 3.78 0.12
C GLN A 63 -11.93 3.06 1.18
N GLU A 64 -12.53 2.59 2.28
CA GLU A 64 -11.83 1.80 3.31
C GLU A 64 -11.20 0.52 2.73
N GLU A 65 -11.90 -0.17 1.83
CA GLU A 65 -11.36 -1.35 1.12
C GLU A 65 -10.16 -1.00 0.24
N LEU A 66 -10.22 0.11 -0.51
CA LEU A 66 -9.11 0.58 -1.35
C LEU A 66 -7.93 1.07 -0.52
N GLU A 67 -8.17 1.77 0.58
CA GLU A 67 -7.13 2.22 1.51
C GLU A 67 -6.43 1.01 2.15
N ALA A 68 -7.19 0.01 2.61
CA ALA A 68 -6.61 -1.23 3.13
C ALA A 68 -5.79 -2.00 2.08
N ALA A 69 -6.26 -2.04 0.83
CA ALA A 69 -5.52 -2.67 -0.27
C ALA A 69 -4.24 -1.90 -0.62
N LEU A 70 -4.29 -0.56 -0.59
CA LEU A 70 -3.12 0.28 -0.84
C LEU A 70 -2.09 0.16 0.28
N ASP A 71 -2.53 0.16 1.54
CA ASP A 71 -1.66 -0.05 2.71
C ASP A 71 -1.00 -1.44 2.66
N ALA A 72 -1.74 -2.48 2.26
CA ALA A 72 -1.18 -3.81 2.05
C ALA A 72 -0.13 -3.83 0.91
N ALA A 73 -0.39 -3.13 -0.19
CA ALA A 73 0.56 -3.00 -1.29
C ALA A 73 1.81 -2.20 -0.91
N GLN A 74 1.65 -1.09 -0.17
CA GLN A 74 2.74 -0.25 0.32
C GLN A 74 3.55 -0.91 1.45
N GLY A 75 2.94 -1.81 2.21
CA GLY A 75 3.62 -2.69 3.16
C GLY A 75 4.55 -3.70 2.49
N THR A 76 4.45 -3.88 1.17
CA THR A 76 5.40 -4.67 0.39
C THR A 76 6.68 -3.84 0.23
N PRO A 77 7.82 -4.28 0.77
CA PRO A 77 9.06 -3.50 0.70
C PRO A 77 9.44 -3.21 -0.75
N THR A 78 9.36 -1.94 -1.16
CA THR A 78 9.67 -1.46 -2.52
C THR A 78 11.18 -1.43 -2.83
N GLY A 79 12.00 -2.01 -1.96
CA GLY A 79 13.44 -2.13 -2.12
C GLY A 79 13.86 -3.51 -2.62
N PRO A 80 15.09 -3.67 -3.14
CA PRO A 80 15.63 -5.00 -3.40
C PRO A 80 15.58 -5.83 -2.12
N ASP A 81 15.13 -7.08 -2.23
CA ASP A 81 15.02 -8.00 -1.12
C ASP A 81 16.36 -8.06 -0.34
N PRO A 82 16.35 -7.85 0.99
CA PRO A 82 17.57 -7.84 1.78
C PRO A 82 18.32 -9.18 1.76
N GLU A 83 17.63 -10.31 1.58
CA GLU A 83 18.24 -11.62 1.43
C GLU A 83 18.92 -11.77 0.07
N VAL A 84 18.26 -11.30 -1.01
CA VAL A 84 18.87 -11.25 -2.36
C VAL A 84 20.13 -10.38 -2.34
N THR A 85 20.05 -9.21 -1.71
CA THR A 85 21.19 -8.29 -1.57
C THR A 85 22.36 -8.94 -0.83
N ARG A 86 22.08 -9.67 0.25
CA ARG A 86 23.10 -10.40 1.02
C ARG A 86 23.71 -11.55 0.20
N ALA A 87 22.89 -12.31 -0.52
CA ALA A 87 23.36 -13.40 -1.37
C ALA A 87 24.29 -12.88 -2.48
N MET A 88 23.93 -11.77 -3.14
CA MET A 88 24.78 -11.11 -4.12
C MET A 88 26.14 -10.68 -3.54
N ALA A 89 26.16 -10.08 -2.35
CA ALA A 89 27.41 -9.72 -1.69
C ALA A 89 28.29 -10.95 -1.38
N GLY A 90 27.68 -12.07 -0.98
CA GLY A 90 28.38 -13.35 -0.77
C GLY A 90 28.98 -13.92 -2.07
N MET A 91 28.23 -13.84 -3.18
CA MET A 91 28.70 -14.24 -4.50
C MET A 91 29.88 -13.37 -4.98
N GLU A 92 29.81 -12.05 -4.79
CA GLU A 92 30.92 -11.14 -5.11
C GLU A 92 32.18 -11.49 -4.33
N GLU A 93 32.05 -11.79 -3.04
CA GLU A 93 33.16 -12.22 -2.20
C GLU A 93 33.76 -13.56 -2.65
N ALA A 94 32.91 -14.53 -3.01
CA ALA A 94 33.35 -15.81 -3.55
C ALA A 94 34.11 -15.66 -4.89
N LEU A 95 33.62 -14.80 -5.79
CA LEU A 95 34.30 -14.48 -7.05
C LEU A 95 35.63 -13.75 -6.82
N ALA A 96 35.69 -12.82 -5.87
CA ALA A 96 36.93 -12.13 -5.50
C ALA A 96 37.98 -13.12 -4.98
N ARG A 97 37.58 -14.05 -4.09
CA ARG A 97 38.43 -15.15 -3.63
C ARG A 97 38.90 -16.04 -4.77
N LEU A 98 38.00 -16.47 -5.66
CA LEU A 98 38.34 -17.30 -6.81
C LEU A 98 39.39 -16.64 -7.71
N ARG A 99 39.26 -15.34 -7.98
CA ARG A 99 40.25 -14.57 -8.77
C ARG A 99 41.61 -14.49 -8.06
N ALA A 100 41.61 -14.23 -6.76
CA ALA A 100 42.85 -14.17 -5.96
C ALA A 100 43.57 -15.52 -5.96
N VAL A 101 42.85 -16.62 -5.69
CA VAL A 101 43.44 -17.97 -5.66
C VAL A 101 43.94 -18.39 -7.05
N ASN A 102 43.21 -18.09 -8.12
CA ASN A 102 43.69 -18.36 -9.48
C ASN A 102 44.95 -17.56 -9.84
N THR A 103 45.08 -16.33 -9.33
CA THR A 103 46.29 -15.52 -9.54
C THR A 103 47.48 -16.16 -8.86
N ARG A 104 47.31 -16.60 -7.60
CA ARG A 104 48.32 -17.36 -6.85
C ARG A 104 48.68 -18.68 -7.52
N LEU A 105 47.68 -19.43 -8.01
CA LEU A 105 47.91 -20.69 -8.72
C LEU A 105 48.74 -20.50 -9.99
N ARG A 106 48.48 -19.44 -10.77
CA ARG A 106 49.26 -19.10 -11.97
C ARG A 106 50.70 -18.74 -11.63
N GLU A 107 50.91 -17.99 -10.55
CA GLU A 107 52.25 -17.66 -10.07
C GLU A 107 53.02 -18.90 -9.59
N ASN A 108 52.36 -19.76 -8.82
CA ASN A 108 52.95 -21.01 -8.35
C ASN A 108 53.34 -21.92 -9.54
N ASN A 109 52.44 -22.05 -10.53
CA ASN A 109 52.73 -22.76 -11.78
C ASN A 109 53.90 -22.16 -12.59
N ARG A 110 54.10 -20.83 -12.54
CA ARG A 110 55.24 -20.18 -13.18
C ARG A 110 56.53 -20.56 -12.45
N LEU A 111 56.56 -20.43 -11.13
CA LEU A 111 57.72 -20.78 -10.30
C LEU A 111 58.10 -22.26 -10.45
N LEU A 112 57.12 -23.15 -10.54
CA LEU A 112 57.35 -24.57 -10.74
C LEU A 112 57.97 -24.90 -12.10
N ARG A 113 57.58 -24.19 -13.16
CA ARG A 113 58.21 -24.32 -14.48
C ARG A 113 59.63 -23.77 -14.50
N GLU A 114 59.87 -22.65 -13.82
CA GLU A 114 61.19 -22.06 -13.67
C GLU A 114 62.14 -22.98 -12.88
N ALA A 115 61.65 -23.61 -11.81
CA ALA A 115 62.38 -24.61 -11.02
C ALA A 115 62.57 -25.94 -11.78
N GLY A 116 61.57 -26.34 -12.58
CA GLY A 116 61.57 -27.59 -13.35
C GLY A 116 62.67 -27.69 -14.41
N ALA A 117 63.31 -26.58 -14.80
CA ALA A 117 64.48 -26.59 -15.69
C ALA A 117 65.71 -27.30 -15.06
N GLY A 118 65.72 -27.51 -13.74
CA GLY A 118 66.74 -28.28 -13.00
C GLY A 118 66.21 -29.49 -12.20
N GLY A 119 64.90 -29.78 -12.28
CA GLY A 119 64.19 -30.74 -11.42
C GLY A 119 63.51 -30.04 -10.24
N ALA A 120 62.17 -30.08 -10.20
CA ALA A 120 61.40 -29.48 -9.11
C ALA A 120 61.56 -30.30 -7.82
N ASP A 121 61.85 -29.61 -6.71
CA ASP A 121 61.90 -30.23 -5.38
C ASP A 121 60.49 -30.66 -4.91
N ALA A 122 60.42 -31.69 -4.08
CA ALA A 122 59.17 -32.26 -3.57
C ALA A 122 58.31 -31.21 -2.84
N GLU A 123 58.93 -30.23 -2.18
CA GLU A 123 58.22 -29.15 -1.49
C GLU A 123 57.49 -28.22 -2.47
N ALA A 124 58.11 -27.89 -3.61
CA ALA A 124 57.48 -27.06 -4.65
C ALA A 124 56.28 -27.77 -5.30
N VAL A 125 56.40 -29.09 -5.52
CA VAL A 125 55.29 -29.91 -6.02
C VAL A 125 54.13 -29.93 -5.02
N ASN A 126 54.41 -30.14 -3.73
CA ASN A 126 53.40 -30.12 -2.68
C ASN A 126 52.70 -28.75 -2.56
N GLU A 127 53.44 -27.65 -2.70
CA GLU A 127 52.87 -26.30 -2.66
C GLU A 127 51.92 -26.04 -3.85
N SER A 128 52.27 -26.51 -5.05
CA SER A 128 51.38 -26.41 -6.21
C SER A 128 50.13 -27.27 -6.06
N MET A 129 50.26 -28.50 -5.55
CA MET A 129 49.09 -29.34 -5.29
C MET A 129 48.16 -28.70 -4.26
N ALA A 130 48.72 -28.06 -3.22
CA ALA A 130 47.94 -27.29 -2.25
C ALA A 130 47.23 -26.09 -2.89
N ALA A 131 47.92 -25.34 -3.75
CA ALA A 131 47.33 -24.21 -4.47
C ALA A 131 46.22 -24.65 -5.45
N GLU A 132 46.36 -25.81 -6.09
CA GLU A 132 45.35 -26.37 -6.99
C GLU A 132 44.11 -26.82 -6.23
N LEU A 133 44.28 -27.49 -5.08
CA LEU A 133 43.17 -27.83 -4.18
C LEU A 133 42.46 -26.58 -3.65
N GLU A 134 43.20 -25.53 -3.32
CA GLU A 134 42.63 -24.24 -2.91
C GLU A 134 41.80 -23.62 -4.07
N ALA A 135 42.30 -23.69 -5.31
CA ALA A 135 41.60 -23.19 -6.49
C ALA A 135 40.30 -23.96 -6.77
N LEU A 136 40.33 -25.29 -6.71
CA LEU A 136 39.15 -26.14 -6.88
C LEU A 136 38.09 -25.88 -5.80
N ARG A 137 38.52 -25.69 -4.55
CA ARG A 137 37.61 -25.33 -3.46
C ARG A 137 36.99 -23.95 -3.66
N ALA A 138 37.77 -22.98 -4.11
CA ALA A 138 37.28 -21.64 -4.40
C ALA A 138 36.29 -21.64 -5.57
N ASP A 139 36.53 -22.48 -6.60
CA ASP A 139 35.65 -22.62 -7.76
C ASP A 139 34.31 -23.22 -7.36
N HIS A 140 34.34 -24.32 -6.60
CA HIS A 140 33.14 -24.92 -6.05
C HIS A 140 32.37 -23.96 -5.12
N ALA A 141 33.07 -23.17 -4.31
CA ALA A 141 32.44 -22.18 -3.44
C ALA A 141 31.78 -21.04 -4.25
N ALA A 142 32.40 -20.59 -5.34
CA ALA A 142 31.81 -19.59 -6.24
C ALA A 142 30.55 -20.13 -6.94
N ALA A 143 30.60 -21.36 -7.47
CA ALA A 143 29.44 -22.01 -8.06
C ALA A 143 28.29 -22.22 -7.06
N GLY A 144 28.61 -22.58 -5.81
CA GLY A 144 27.63 -22.68 -4.73
C GLY A 144 26.97 -21.34 -4.41
N ALA A 145 27.76 -20.27 -4.28
CA ALA A 145 27.26 -18.92 -4.00
C ALA A 145 26.40 -18.36 -5.16
N GLU A 146 26.74 -18.68 -6.40
CA GLU A 146 25.92 -18.37 -7.57
C GLU A 146 24.57 -19.09 -7.51
N ALA A 147 24.57 -20.40 -7.26
CA ALA A 147 23.34 -21.19 -7.16
C ALA A 147 22.44 -20.71 -6.01
N GLU A 148 23.02 -20.39 -4.85
CA GLU A 148 22.30 -19.80 -3.72
C GLU A 148 21.69 -18.45 -4.08
N THR A 149 22.44 -17.57 -4.75
CA THR A 149 21.93 -16.26 -5.19
C THR A 149 20.75 -16.40 -6.15
N ILE A 150 20.85 -17.32 -7.12
CA ILE A 150 19.75 -17.60 -8.06
C ILE A 150 18.53 -18.13 -7.31
N LEU A 151 18.71 -19.09 -6.39
CA LEU A 151 17.61 -19.66 -5.62
C LEU A 151 16.92 -18.59 -4.76
N THR A 152 17.68 -17.74 -4.07
CA THR A 152 17.14 -16.64 -3.26
C THR A 152 16.37 -15.64 -4.12
N ALA A 153 16.89 -15.27 -5.30
CA ALA A 153 16.20 -14.37 -6.22
C ALA A 153 14.90 -14.98 -6.77
N LEU A 154 14.88 -16.28 -7.06
CA LEU A 154 13.69 -16.98 -7.53
C LEU A 154 12.63 -17.13 -6.41
N SER A 155 13.05 -17.46 -5.18
CA SER A 155 12.16 -17.53 -4.02
C SER A 155 11.49 -16.18 -3.76
N ALA A 156 12.27 -15.09 -3.77
CA ALA A 156 11.72 -13.74 -3.60
C ALA A 156 10.68 -13.37 -4.67
N LEU A 157 10.86 -13.83 -5.92
CA LEU A 157 9.88 -13.61 -6.99
C LEU A 157 8.61 -14.45 -6.84
N VAL A 158 8.72 -15.66 -6.29
CA VAL A 158 7.56 -16.54 -6.02
C VAL A 158 6.75 -16.04 -4.82
N ASP A 159 7.42 -15.52 -3.80
CA ASP A 159 6.79 -15.01 -2.58
C ASP A 159 6.25 -13.59 -2.74
N ALA A 160 6.67 -12.86 -3.78
CA ALA A 160 6.09 -11.59 -4.14
C ALA A 160 4.59 -11.78 -4.48
N PRO A 161 3.65 -11.14 -3.76
CA PRO A 161 2.23 -11.28 -4.05
C PRO A 161 1.98 -10.81 -5.48
N GLY A 162 1.51 -11.74 -6.31
CA GLY A 162 1.42 -11.52 -7.74
C GLY A 162 0.57 -10.31 -8.11
N GLU A 163 1.17 -9.32 -8.76
CA GLU A 163 0.49 -8.45 -9.72
C GLU A 163 0.08 -9.27 -10.96
N VAL A 164 -0.72 -10.32 -10.78
CA VAL A 164 -1.32 -11.04 -11.90
C VAL A 164 -2.69 -10.42 -12.15
N SER A 165 -2.66 -9.31 -12.88
CA SER A 165 -3.69 -8.84 -13.83
C SER A 165 -5.13 -9.28 -13.55
N GLN A 166 -5.88 -8.50 -12.76
CA GLN A 166 -7.35 -8.51 -12.79
C GLN A 166 -7.88 -7.58 -13.89
N ALA A 167 -7.40 -7.72 -15.13
CA ALA A 167 -7.81 -6.89 -16.27
C ALA A 167 -8.84 -7.58 -17.19
N THR A 168 -9.49 -8.66 -16.78
CA THR A 168 -10.46 -9.39 -17.63
C THR A 168 -11.77 -9.67 -16.91
N GLU A 169 -12.57 -8.64 -16.61
CA GLU A 169 -14.00 -8.79 -16.31
C GLU A 169 -14.71 -7.41 -16.37
N THR A 170 -14.77 -6.78 -17.54
CA THR A 170 -15.64 -5.60 -17.76
C THR A 170 -16.23 -5.48 -19.17
N GLU A 171 -16.23 -6.56 -19.96
CA GLU A 171 -16.94 -6.60 -21.24
C GLU A 171 -17.89 -7.79 -21.26
N GLY A 172 -19.11 -7.59 -20.73
CA GLY A 172 -20.09 -8.67 -20.70
C GLY A 172 -21.38 -8.36 -19.95
N ASN A 173 -21.90 -7.14 -19.99
CA ASN A 173 -23.34 -6.94 -19.79
C ASN A 173 -23.80 -5.64 -20.46
N SER A 174 -24.27 -5.77 -21.70
CA SER A 174 -25.14 -4.83 -22.39
C SER A 174 -26.38 -5.57 -22.83
#